data_AF-A0A2V8UVW7-F1
#
_entry.id   AF-A0A2V8UVW7-F1
#
_cell.length_a   1.000
_cell.length_b   1.000
_cell.length_c   1.000
_cell.angle_alpha   90.00
_cell.angle_beta   90.00
_cell.angle_gamma   90.00
#
_symmetry.space_group_name_H-M   'P 1'
#
loop_
_entity.id
_entity.type
_entity.pdbx_description
1 polymer ?
#
loop_
_entity_poly.entity_id
_entity_poly.type
_entity_poly.pdbx_seq_one_letter_code
_entity_poly.pdbx_strand_id
1 'polypeptide(L)' 'MAIERARRQAWIQAGARVSLIGDAPSDIIAARENGARSIAVHTGISTREELAALSPDMLLEDLRALKVGMLV' A
#
# COMPACT_ATOMS: atom_id res chain seq x y z
N MET A 1 -2.07 13.93 7.34
CA MET A 1 -1.71 12.53 7.01
C MET A 1 -0.26 12.44 6.49
N ALA A 2 0.35 11.25 6.46
CA ALA A 2 1.78 11.07 6.11
C ALA A 2 2.13 11.54 4.69
N ILE A 3 1.28 11.23 3.69
CA ILE A 3 1.47 11.63 2.29
C ILE A 3 1.43 13.16 2.14
N GLU A 4 0.47 13.83 2.78
CA GLU A 4 0.39 15.30 2.75
C GLU A 4 1.62 15.94 3.40
N ARG A 5 2.12 15.36 4.51
CA ARG A 5 3.34 15.83 5.14
C ARG A 5 4.54 15.66 4.21
N ALA A 6 4.69 14.50 3.56
CA ALA A 6 5.76 14.25 2.60
C ALA A 6 5.72 15.25 1.43
N ARG A 7 4.52 15.58 0.91
CA ARG A 7 4.33 16.63 -0.10
C ARG A 7 4.75 18.00 0.41
N ARG A 8 4.27 18.41 1.59
CA ARG A 8 4.60 19.73 2.19
C ARG A 8 6.10 19.89 2.47
N GLN A 9 6.77 18.81 2.84
CA GLN A 9 8.20 18.81 3.14
C GLN A 9 9.07 18.54 1.89
N ALA A 10 8.47 18.45 0.71
CA ALA A 10 9.16 18.12 -0.55
C ALA A 10 10.00 16.83 -0.50
N TRP A 11 9.60 15.85 0.32
CA TRP A 11 10.26 14.53 0.38
C TRP A 11 9.93 13.65 -0.82
N ILE A 12 8.82 13.95 -1.50
CA ILE A 12 8.39 13.28 -2.72
C ILE A 12 8.11 14.33 -3.79
N GLN A 13 8.36 13.97 -5.04
CA GLN A 13 8.09 14.84 -6.19
C GLN A 13 6.59 15.08 -6.37
N ALA A 14 6.24 16.21 -6.96
CA ALA A 14 4.87 16.46 -7.41
C ALA A 14 4.46 15.37 -8.42
N GLY A 15 3.28 14.77 -8.23
CA GLY A 15 2.80 13.67 -9.07
C GLY A 15 3.47 12.30 -8.82
N ALA A 16 4.31 12.16 -7.79
CA ALA A 16 4.87 10.86 -7.43
C ALA A 16 3.77 9.83 -7.19
N ARG A 17 3.92 8.64 -7.79
CA ARG A 17 3.08 7.49 -7.47
C ARG A 17 3.38 7.03 -6.06
N VAL A 18 2.34 6.86 -5.26
CA VAL A 18 2.47 6.40 -3.87
C VAL A 18 1.82 5.03 -3.76
N SER A 19 2.54 4.09 -3.17
CA SER A 19 1.99 2.80 -2.75
C SER A 19 2.08 2.71 -1.24
N LEU A 20 1.05 2.14 -0.61
CA LEU A 20 1.03 1.80 0.80
C LEU A 20 1.06 0.28 0.92
N ILE A 21 2.04 -0.21 1.68
CA ILE A 21 2.26 -1.63 1.93
C ILE A 21 1.86 -1.92 3.37
N GLY A 22 1.02 -2.93 3.60
CA GLY A 22 0.56 -3.29 4.94
C GLY A 22 -0.05 -4.68 5.02
N ASP A 23 -0.28 -5.14 6.24
CA ASP A 23 -0.76 -6.48 6.59
C ASP A 23 -2.16 -6.48 7.19
N ALA A 24 -2.83 -5.31 7.26
CA ALA A 24 -4.14 -5.15 7.87
C ALA A 24 -5.18 -4.50 6.92
N PRO A 25 -6.48 -4.75 7.13
CA PRO A 25 -7.59 -4.06 6.46
C PRO A 25 -7.49 -2.53 6.45
N SER A 26 -7.01 -1.95 7.55
CA SER A 26 -6.85 -0.50 7.69
C SER A 26 -5.85 0.08 6.69
N ASP A 27 -4.83 -0.68 6.30
CA ASP A 27 -3.81 -0.24 5.35
C ASP A 27 -4.40 -0.11 3.95
N ILE A 28 -5.23 -1.08 3.54
CA ILE A 28 -5.92 -1.08 2.25
C ILE A 28 -6.90 0.09 2.17
N ILE A 29 -7.67 0.30 3.24
CA ILE A 29 -8.64 1.42 3.33
C ILE A 29 -7.90 2.76 3.28
N ALA A 30 -6.86 2.93 4.09
CA ALA A 30 -6.08 4.16 4.12
C ALA A 30 -5.43 4.46 2.76
N ALA A 31 -4.91 3.45 2.07
CA ALA A 31 -4.35 3.61 0.72
C ALA A 31 -5.42 4.15 -0.25
N ARG A 32 -6.59 3.51 -0.28
CA ARG A 32 -7.71 3.89 -1.15
C ARG A 32 -8.19 5.31 -0.89
N GLU A 33 -8.43 5.66 0.37
CA GLU A 33 -8.89 7.00 0.77
C GLU A 33 -7.89 8.11 0.43
N ASN A 34 -6.59 7.77 0.36
CA ASN A 34 -5.54 8.72 0.01
C ASN A 34 -5.12 8.66 -1.48
N GLY A 35 -5.82 7.88 -2.31
CA GLY A 35 -5.48 7.70 -3.72
C GLY A 35 -4.10 7.07 -3.95
N ALA A 36 -3.61 6.29 -2.98
CA ALA A 36 -2.39 5.49 -3.10
C ALA A 36 -2.75 4.07 -3.56
N ARG A 37 -1.79 3.41 -4.22
CA ARG A 37 -1.90 1.98 -4.54
C ARG A 37 -1.80 1.16 -3.27
N SER A 38 -2.71 0.23 -3.07
CA SER A 38 -2.76 -0.70 -1.94
C SER A 38 -2.01 -1.99 -2.26
N ILE A 39 -1.01 -2.33 -1.44
CA ILE A 39 -0.24 -3.57 -1.56
C ILE A 39 -0.33 -4.31 -0.23
N ALA A 40 -1.17 -5.34 -0.20
CA ALA A 40 -1.35 -6.17 0.99
C ALA A 40 -0.30 -7.30 1.02
N VAL A 41 0.24 -7.60 2.21
CA VAL A 41 1.13 -8.74 2.46
C VAL A 41 0.58 -9.64 3.55
N HIS A 42 0.71 -10.97 3.41
CA HIS A 42 0.19 -11.94 4.39
C HIS A 42 1.28 -12.46 5.35
N THR A 43 2.15 -11.56 5.82
CA THR A 43 3.19 -11.90 6.82
C THR A 43 2.85 -11.45 8.25
N GLY A 44 1.66 -10.89 8.45
CA GLY A 44 1.30 -10.21 9.70
C GLY A 44 -0.06 -10.65 10.25
N ILE A 45 -0.86 -9.70 10.73
CA ILE A 45 -1.98 -9.99 11.63
C ILE A 45 -3.25 -10.50 10.95
N SER A 46 -3.48 -10.14 9.68
CA SER A 46 -4.70 -10.52 8.97
C SER A 46 -4.50 -11.72 8.05
N THR A 47 -5.56 -12.50 7.92
CA THR A 47 -5.63 -13.62 6.99
C THR A 47 -5.61 -13.14 5.54
N ARG A 48 -5.18 -14.02 4.64
CA ARG A 48 -5.17 -13.72 3.21
C ARG A 48 -6.59 -13.45 2.70
N GLU A 49 -7.59 -14.14 3.24
CA GLU A 49 -8.99 -14.04 2.89
C GLU A 49 -9.58 -12.68 3.31
N GLU A 50 -9.28 -12.21 4.53
CA GLU A 50 -9.68 -10.88 5.00
C GLU A 50 -9.11 -9.77 4.11
N LEU A 51 -7.83 -9.88 3.74
CA LEU A 51 -7.19 -8.91 2.86
C LEU A 51 -7.77 -8.97 1.44
N ALA A 52 -7.99 -10.17 0.89
CA ALA A 52 -8.56 -10.36 -0.44
C ALA A 52 -9.98 -9.80 -0.55
N ALA A 53 -10.79 -9.90 0.50
CA ALA A 53 -12.16 -9.37 0.53
C ALA A 53 -12.23 -7.86 0.28
N LEU A 54 -11.16 -7.12 0.58
CA LEU A 54 -11.08 -5.68 0.33
C LEU A 54 -10.57 -5.32 -1.07
N SER A 55 -10.18 -6.30 -1.89
CA SER A 55 -9.66 -6.11 -3.25
C SER A 55 -8.51 -5.08 -3.31
N PRO A 56 -7.36 -5.35 -2.66
CA PRO A 56 -6.18 -4.53 -2.82
C PRO A 56 -5.67 -4.60 -4.26
N ASP A 57 -4.91 -3.60 -4.69
CA ASP A 57 -4.32 -3.58 -6.04
C ASP A 57 -3.32 -4.74 -6.23
N MET A 58 -2.65 -5.13 -5.14
CA MET A 58 -1.78 -6.29 -5.09
C MET A 58 -1.93 -7.01 -3.74
N LEU A 59 -1.98 -8.34 -3.77
CA LEU A 59 -1.92 -9.20 -2.58
C LEU A 59 -0.75 -10.17 -2.74
N LEU A 60 0.29 -9.98 -1.94
CA LEU A 60 1.53 -10.75 -1.99
C LEU A 60 1.62 -11.67 -0.78
N GLU A 61 2.33 -12.79 -0.93
CA GLU A 61 2.65 -13.68 0.20
C GLU A 61 3.50 -12.93 1.23
N ASP A 62 4.53 -12.24 0.77
CA ASP A 62 5.42 -11.41 1.59
C ASP A 62 6.06 -10.27 0.79
N LEU A 63 6.83 -9.42 1.47
CA LEU A 63 7.51 -8.29 0.85
C LEU A 63 8.65 -8.67 -0.11
N ARG A 64 9.23 -9.86 0.02
CA ARG A 64 10.33 -10.37 -0.85
C ARG A 64 9.81 -10.67 -2.26
N ALA A 65 8.52 -10.97 -2.38
CA ALA A 65 7.83 -11.12 -3.66
C ALA A 65 7.69 -9.79 -4.43
N LEU A 66 7.76 -8.64 -3.74
CA LEU A 66 7.66 -7.34 -4.40
C LEU A 66 8.91 -7.04 -5.24
N LYS A 67 8.70 -6.71 -6.51
CA LYS A 67 9.74 -6.22 -7.42
C LYS A 67 9.47 -4.77 -7.76
N VAL A 68 10.52 -3.94 -7.84
CA VAL A 68 10.39 -2.51 -8.19
C VAL A 68 9.68 -2.31 -9.53
N GLY A 69 9.88 -3.22 -10.49
CA GLY A 69 9.19 -3.22 -11.78
C GLY A 69 7.66 -3.36 -11.69
N MET A 70 7.11 -3.77 -10.55
CA MET A 70 5.67 -3.86 -10.31
C MET A 70 5.08 -2.50 -9.87
N LEU A 71 5.93 -1.55 -9.48
CA LEU A 71 5.54 -0.22 -8.98
C LEU A 71 5.54 0.87 -10.07
N VAL A 72 6.06 0.55 -11.26
CA VAL A 72 6.14 1.44 -12.44
C VAL A 72 4.96 1.28 -13.40
#